data_AF-A0A0R0CK20-F1
#
_entry.id   AF-A0A0R0CK20-F1
#
_cell.length_a   1.000
_cell.length_b   1.000
_cell.length_c   1.000
_cell.angle_alpha   90.00
_cell.angle_beta   90.00
_cell.angle_gamma   90.00
#
_symmetry.space_group_name_H-M   'P 1'
#
loop_
_entity.id
_entity.type
_entity.pdbx_description
1 polymer ?
#
loop_
_entity_poly.entity_id
_entity_poly.type
_entity_poly.pdbx_seq_one_letter_code
_entity_poly.pdbx_strand_id
1 'polypeptide(L)'
;MTTNVEIRGTEHILAVPAGMTLLEAALAEGIAYPHGCRSGRCGACRTRLVSGEVERLEHNRFALSDEEKAQGLILACRAIPITDAVITWLDQEQTASHPHRRFNCHVTAIEDVTHDIKRIQLVNDAGDPLAFTAGQYARLKFLGAPARDYSMASRSGEGALEFHIRRVPGGAATESIHAQLQLGEPVLVEGPFGSSYLREHHVGPMLCIAGGSGLAPIKSIVETAIAGGMKQPIHVYFGARAVRDLYLVEHFQQLAQQHSNLTFTVVLSEASADTSWRTSMVTDAVAEDLQNFDGWKAYVAGPPLMVEAAMHVTSACGLRVQDLHADVFYTAG
;
A
#
# COMPACT_ATOMS: atom_id res chain seq x y z
N MET A 1 -28.52 0.41 22.73
CA MET A 1 -28.55 1.88 22.75
C MET A 1 -27.97 2.34 21.42
N THR A 2 -28.59 3.30 20.76
CA THR A 2 -28.12 3.84 19.46
C THR A 2 -27.50 5.19 19.74
N THR A 3 -26.31 5.44 19.21
CA THR A 3 -25.63 6.74 19.30
C THR A 3 -25.75 7.47 17.97
N ASN A 4 -25.88 8.79 18.02
CA ASN A 4 -25.96 9.63 16.83
C ASN A 4 -24.59 10.24 16.53
N VAL A 5 -24.13 10.05 15.31
CA VAL A 5 -22.83 10.56 14.87
C VAL A 5 -23.00 11.53 13.71
N GLU A 6 -22.73 12.81 13.96
CA GLU A 6 -22.75 13.85 12.94
C GLU A 6 -21.48 13.77 12.08
N ILE A 7 -21.63 13.76 10.76
CA ILE A 7 -20.50 13.88 9.83
C ILE A 7 -20.40 15.34 9.40
N ARG A 8 -19.57 16.11 10.11
CA ARG A 8 -19.37 17.54 9.87
C ARG A 8 -18.89 17.79 8.44
N GLY A 9 -19.58 18.71 7.77
CA GLY A 9 -19.36 19.02 6.35
C GLY A 9 -20.32 18.28 5.40
N THR A 10 -21.24 17.49 5.96
CA THR A 10 -22.34 16.84 5.23
C THR A 10 -23.67 17.08 5.95
N GLU A 11 -24.79 16.73 5.32
CA GLU A 11 -26.12 16.75 5.96
C GLU A 11 -26.43 15.44 6.72
N HIS A 12 -25.45 14.52 6.83
CA HIS A 12 -25.67 13.20 7.40
C HIS A 12 -25.50 13.17 8.93
N ILE A 13 -26.52 12.63 9.60
CA ILE A 13 -26.47 12.17 10.99
C ILE A 13 -26.62 10.65 10.94
N LEU A 14 -25.56 9.95 11.29
CA LEU A 14 -25.49 8.50 11.25
C LEU A 14 -26.01 7.90 12.56
N ALA A 15 -27.03 7.04 12.49
CA ALA A 15 -27.50 6.30 13.65
C ALA A 15 -26.70 5.00 13.80
N VAL A 16 -25.87 4.90 14.84
CA VAL A 16 -24.97 3.76 15.04
C VAL A 16 -25.53 2.82 16.12
N PRO A 17 -25.97 1.61 15.77
CA PRO A 17 -26.41 0.62 16.74
C PRO A 17 -25.26 0.21 17.67
N ALA A 18 -25.58 -0.09 18.94
CA ALA A 18 -24.61 -0.60 19.90
C ALA A 18 -23.81 -1.80 19.33
N GLY A 19 -22.49 -1.73 19.48
CA GLY A 19 -21.56 -2.77 19.03
C GLY A 19 -21.20 -2.70 17.54
N MET A 20 -21.77 -1.78 16.77
CA MET A 20 -21.45 -1.57 15.36
C MET A 20 -20.37 -0.49 15.21
N THR A 21 -19.48 -0.68 14.24
CA THR A 21 -18.47 0.34 13.94
C THR A 21 -19.06 1.47 13.10
N LEU A 22 -18.44 2.67 13.17
CA LEU A 22 -18.84 3.83 12.35
C LEU A 22 -18.93 3.47 10.86
N LEU A 23 -17.95 2.71 10.35
CA LEU A 23 -17.94 2.31 8.95
C LEU A 23 -19.11 1.37 8.61
N GLU A 24 -19.37 0.37 9.44
CA GLU A 24 -20.45 -0.58 9.18
C GLU A 24 -21.81 0.11 9.14
N ALA A 25 -22.08 1.01 10.11
CA ALA A 25 -23.30 1.79 10.12
C ALA A 25 -23.41 2.70 8.88
N ALA A 26 -22.34 3.42 8.53
CA ALA A 26 -22.33 4.32 7.37
C ALA A 26 -22.65 3.56 6.07
N LEU A 27 -22.02 2.40 5.85
CA LEU A 27 -22.26 1.59 4.66
C LEU A 27 -23.66 0.98 4.64
N ALA A 28 -24.23 0.63 5.80
CA ALA A 28 -25.59 0.11 5.90
C ALA A 28 -26.64 1.17 5.50
N GLU A 29 -26.37 2.45 5.77
CA GLU A 29 -27.20 3.59 5.35
C GLU A 29 -26.88 4.08 3.93
N GLY A 30 -25.97 3.42 3.22
CA GLY A 30 -25.58 3.79 1.85
C GLY A 30 -24.67 5.03 1.77
N ILE A 31 -24.11 5.49 2.88
CA ILE A 31 -23.17 6.61 2.91
C ILE A 31 -21.82 6.12 2.35
N ALA A 32 -21.34 6.80 1.30
CA ALA A 32 -20.04 6.54 0.71
C ALA A 32 -18.91 6.98 1.66
N TYR A 33 -18.49 6.07 2.54
CA TYR A 33 -17.44 6.31 3.52
C TYR A 33 -16.07 5.78 3.03
N PRO A 34 -14.97 6.54 3.13
CA PRO A 34 -13.64 6.06 2.74
C PRO A 34 -13.24 4.78 3.50
N HIS A 35 -12.89 3.69 2.79
CA HIS A 35 -12.45 2.43 3.42
C HIS A 35 -11.75 1.47 2.45
N GLY A 36 -11.12 0.41 2.98
CA GLY A 36 -10.46 -0.65 2.20
C GLY A 36 -10.54 -2.04 2.84
N CYS A 37 -9.69 -2.32 3.83
CA CYS A 37 -9.56 -3.65 4.44
C CYS A 37 -10.63 -4.02 5.48
N ARG A 38 -11.36 -3.02 6.02
CA ARG A 38 -12.35 -3.14 7.12
C ARG A 38 -11.88 -3.84 8.41
N SER A 39 -10.58 -4.09 8.55
CA SER A 39 -9.98 -4.85 9.65
C SER A 39 -8.90 -4.07 10.41
N GLY A 40 -8.84 -2.76 10.23
CA GLY A 40 -7.86 -1.91 10.90
C GLY A 40 -6.43 -2.06 10.39
N ARG A 41 -6.24 -2.51 9.14
CA ARG A 41 -4.91 -2.76 8.54
C ARG A 41 -4.45 -1.69 7.54
N CYS A 42 -5.36 -1.13 6.73
CA CYS A 42 -5.01 -0.28 5.58
C CYS A 42 -5.02 1.24 5.86
N GLY A 43 -5.57 1.69 6.98
CA GLY A 43 -5.72 3.12 7.28
C GLY A 43 -6.74 3.90 6.42
N ALA A 44 -7.23 3.36 5.31
CA ALA A 44 -8.14 4.03 4.36
C ALA A 44 -9.45 4.61 4.96
N CYS A 45 -9.86 4.20 6.17
CA CYS A 45 -11.03 4.73 6.86
C CYS A 45 -10.70 5.73 7.97
N ARG A 46 -9.53 6.35 7.88
CA ARG A 46 -9.08 7.34 8.85
C ARG A 46 -10.00 8.56 8.82
N THR A 47 -10.38 9.02 9.99
CA THR A 47 -11.31 10.14 10.17
C THR A 47 -10.94 10.87 11.46
N ARG A 48 -11.21 12.17 11.52
CA ARG A 48 -11.01 12.94 12.74
C ARG A 48 -12.27 12.89 13.61
N LEU A 49 -12.09 12.49 14.87
CA LEU A 49 -13.07 12.65 15.92
C LEU A 49 -12.98 14.07 16.45
N VAL A 50 -14.03 14.86 16.22
CA VAL A 50 -14.10 16.26 16.65
C VAL A 50 -14.62 16.37 18.09
N SER A 51 -15.62 15.56 18.44
CA SER A 51 -16.16 15.47 19.80
C SER A 51 -16.83 14.12 20.02
N GLY A 52 -17.04 13.78 21.30
CA GLY A 52 -17.60 12.49 21.72
C GLY A 52 -16.52 11.44 22.00
N GLU A 53 -16.96 10.25 22.38
CA GLU A 53 -16.08 9.14 22.77
C GLU A 53 -16.34 7.91 21.91
N VAL A 54 -15.25 7.21 21.55
CA VAL A 54 -15.32 5.95 20.80
C VAL A 54 -14.45 4.89 21.47
N GLU A 55 -14.96 3.66 21.52
CA GLU A 55 -14.17 2.47 21.77
C GLU A 55 -13.37 2.16 20.52
N ARG A 56 -12.05 2.04 20.68
CA ARG A 56 -11.13 1.67 19.59
C ARG A 56 -10.86 0.19 19.66
N LEU A 57 -11.41 -0.56 18.72
CA LEU A 57 -11.13 -1.98 18.57
C LEU A 57 -9.67 -2.21 18.15
N GLU A 58 -9.16 -3.42 18.39
CA GLU A 58 -7.78 -3.79 18.03
C GLU A 58 -7.50 -3.48 16.55
N HIS A 59 -6.42 -2.77 16.29
CA HIS A 59 -6.04 -2.38 14.94
C HIS A 59 -4.53 -2.35 14.83
N ASN A 60 -4.08 -2.30 13.59
CA ASN A 60 -2.68 -2.24 13.30
C ASN A 60 -2.13 -0.82 13.53
N ARG A 61 -0.99 -0.69 14.21
CA ARG A 61 -0.32 0.60 14.45
C ARG A 61 0.04 1.35 13.15
N PHE A 62 0.29 0.63 12.06
CA PHE A 62 0.52 1.20 10.73
C PHE A 62 -0.73 1.82 10.13
N ALA A 63 -1.92 1.34 10.52
CA ALA A 63 -3.19 1.92 10.09
C ALA A 63 -3.55 3.17 10.90
N LEU A 64 -3.16 3.25 12.17
CA LEU A 64 -3.37 4.42 13.04
C LEU A 64 -2.32 4.44 14.15
N SER A 65 -1.40 5.40 14.06
CA SER A 65 -0.31 5.59 15.05
C SER A 65 -0.82 6.18 16.36
N ASP A 66 -0.03 6.07 17.43
CA ASP A 66 -0.40 6.62 18.74
C ASP A 66 -0.42 8.16 18.75
N GLU A 67 0.42 8.79 17.94
CA GLU A 67 0.42 10.23 17.77
C GLU A 67 -0.83 10.72 17.01
N GLU A 68 -1.24 10.01 15.96
CA GLU A 68 -2.52 10.28 15.28
C GLU A 68 -3.71 10.10 16.23
N LYS A 69 -3.70 9.08 17.12
CA LYS A 69 -4.73 8.93 18.15
C LYS A 69 -4.77 10.12 19.10
N ALA A 70 -3.60 10.60 19.53
CA ALA A 70 -3.48 11.78 20.39
C ALA A 70 -3.99 13.06 19.70
N GLN A 71 -3.90 13.13 18.36
CA GLN A 71 -4.46 14.21 17.53
C GLN A 71 -5.96 14.03 17.23
N GLY A 72 -6.63 13.07 17.86
CA GLY A 72 -8.07 12.83 17.69
C GLY A 72 -8.43 12.05 16.43
N LEU A 73 -7.48 11.34 15.81
CA LEU A 73 -7.77 10.48 14.66
C LEU A 73 -8.26 9.10 15.11
N ILE A 74 -9.16 8.53 14.31
CA ILE A 74 -9.77 7.22 14.51
C ILE A 74 -9.84 6.46 13.18
N LEU A 75 -9.98 5.14 13.24
CA LEU A 75 -10.33 4.30 12.09
C LEU A 75 -11.81 3.98 12.16
N ALA A 76 -12.61 4.47 11.22
CA ALA A 76 -14.06 4.24 11.23
C ALA A 76 -14.42 2.75 11.23
N CYS A 77 -13.59 1.88 10.62
CA CYS A 77 -13.79 0.43 10.64
C CYS A 77 -13.46 -0.24 11.97
N ARG A 78 -12.85 0.47 12.93
CA ARG A 78 -12.44 -0.03 14.25
C ARG A 78 -12.84 0.94 15.38
N ALA A 79 -13.82 1.79 15.14
CA ALA A 79 -14.34 2.74 16.11
C ALA A 79 -15.82 2.46 16.37
N ILE A 80 -16.16 2.13 17.61
CA ILE A 80 -17.55 1.99 18.07
C ILE A 80 -17.88 3.22 18.94
N PRO A 81 -18.84 4.07 18.57
CA PRO A 81 -19.21 5.23 19.36
C PRO A 81 -19.83 4.85 20.70
N ILE A 82 -19.31 5.41 21.79
CA ILE A 82 -19.80 5.24 23.17
C ILE A 82 -20.84 6.33 23.49
N THR A 83 -20.60 7.54 22.99
CA THR A 83 -21.52 8.69 23.10
C THR A 83 -21.94 9.16 21.71
N ASP A 84 -22.91 10.08 21.66
CA ASP A 84 -23.09 10.90 20.48
C ASP A 84 -21.77 11.62 20.16
N ALA A 85 -21.44 11.70 18.87
CA ALA A 85 -20.13 12.12 18.42
C ALA A 85 -20.22 13.01 17.17
N VAL A 86 -19.19 13.82 16.95
CA VAL A 86 -19.01 14.58 15.72
C VAL A 86 -17.71 14.13 15.10
N ILE A 87 -17.76 13.73 13.83
CA ILE A 87 -16.59 13.35 13.06
C ILE A 87 -16.45 14.25 11.83
N THR A 88 -15.25 14.34 11.29
CA THR A 88 -15.02 15.04 10.02
C THR A 88 -14.02 14.30 9.17
N TRP A 89 -14.24 14.32 7.85
CA TRP A 89 -13.32 13.75 6.90
C TRP A 89 -12.00 14.53 6.93
N LEU A 90 -10.90 13.84 6.64
CA LEU A 90 -9.61 14.50 6.46
C LEU A 90 -9.66 15.28 5.16
N ASP A 91 -9.16 16.52 5.16
CA ASP A 91 -9.21 17.41 4.00
C ASP A 91 -8.74 16.69 2.72
N GLN A 92 -9.57 16.76 1.69
CA GLN A 92 -9.39 16.04 0.43
C GLN A 92 -8.17 16.53 -0.38
N GLU A 93 -7.60 17.69 -0.06
CA GLU A 93 -6.52 18.32 -0.85
C GLU A 93 -5.22 17.52 -0.89
N GLN A 94 -5.02 16.56 0.02
CA GLN A 94 -3.87 15.63 -0.02
C GLN A 94 -4.28 14.17 -0.18
N THR A 95 -5.57 13.90 -0.40
CA THR A 95 -6.10 12.55 -0.52
C THR A 95 -6.32 12.22 -1.99
N ALA A 96 -5.57 11.26 -2.52
CA ALA A 96 -5.85 10.66 -3.81
C ALA A 96 -7.33 10.19 -3.85
N SER A 97 -8.19 10.92 -4.54
CA SER A 97 -9.63 10.64 -4.63
C SER A 97 -9.96 10.09 -6.01
N HIS A 98 -9.84 8.78 -6.16
CA HIS A 98 -10.33 8.05 -7.32
C HIS A 98 -11.64 7.36 -6.98
N PRO A 99 -12.64 7.34 -7.88
CA PRO A 99 -13.88 6.62 -7.60
C PRO A 99 -13.58 5.14 -7.40
N HIS A 100 -14.08 4.57 -6.31
CA HIS A 100 -14.01 3.13 -6.09
C HIS A 100 -14.91 2.44 -7.11
N ARG A 101 -14.32 1.54 -7.89
CA ARG A 101 -15.01 0.82 -8.96
C ARG A 101 -14.79 -0.67 -8.85
N ARG A 102 -15.75 -1.40 -9.39
CA ARG A 102 -15.71 -2.85 -9.55
C ARG A 102 -15.94 -3.18 -11.01
N PHE A 103 -15.01 -3.91 -11.62
CA PHE A 103 -15.02 -4.19 -13.04
C PHE A 103 -14.38 -5.56 -13.32
N ASN A 104 -14.75 -6.15 -14.46
CA ASN A 104 -14.20 -7.41 -14.91
C ASN A 104 -12.96 -7.14 -15.76
N CYS A 105 -11.91 -7.90 -15.47
CA CYS A 105 -10.71 -7.97 -16.28
C CYS A 105 -10.50 -9.40 -16.75
N HIS A 106 -9.57 -9.57 -17.69
CA HIS A 106 -8.99 -10.87 -18.01
C HIS A 106 -7.46 -10.80 -17.96
N VAL A 107 -6.83 -11.95 -17.71
CA VAL A 107 -5.37 -12.09 -17.69
C VAL A 107 -4.79 -12.02 -19.10
N THR A 108 -3.87 -11.10 -19.34
CA THR A 108 -3.20 -10.93 -20.65
C THR A 108 -1.74 -11.36 -20.65
N ALA A 109 -1.08 -11.38 -19.49
CA ALA A 109 0.28 -11.89 -19.35
C ALA A 109 0.47 -12.57 -17.99
N ILE A 110 1.28 -13.63 -17.97
CA ILE A 110 1.71 -14.34 -16.78
C ILE A 110 3.19 -14.67 -16.96
N GLU A 111 4.01 -14.31 -15.99
CA GLU A 111 5.44 -14.59 -15.99
C GLU A 111 5.91 -14.99 -14.59
N ASP A 112 6.65 -16.09 -14.50
CA ASP A 112 7.38 -16.47 -13.29
C ASP A 112 8.66 -15.64 -13.21
N VAL A 113 8.68 -14.62 -12.36
CA VAL A 113 9.81 -13.68 -12.23
C VAL A 113 10.79 -14.09 -11.14
N THR A 114 10.37 -14.96 -10.22
CA THR A 114 11.23 -15.70 -9.28
C THR A 114 10.64 -17.10 -9.08
N HIS A 115 11.29 -17.91 -8.23
CA HIS A 115 10.76 -19.21 -7.82
C HIS A 115 9.41 -19.15 -7.06
N ASP A 116 9.03 -17.99 -6.52
CA ASP A 116 7.81 -17.81 -5.72
C ASP A 116 7.03 -16.53 -6.04
N ILE A 117 7.36 -15.77 -7.08
CA ILE A 117 6.63 -14.56 -7.49
C ILE A 117 6.24 -14.68 -8.96
N LYS A 118 4.93 -14.49 -9.23
CA LYS A 118 4.40 -14.29 -10.58
C LYS A 118 4.11 -12.83 -10.84
N ARG A 119 4.54 -12.32 -11.99
CA ARG A 119 4.07 -11.05 -12.55
C ARG A 119 2.89 -11.34 -13.45
N ILE A 120 1.78 -10.65 -13.23
CA ILE A 120 0.57 -10.78 -14.05
C ILE A 120 0.14 -9.42 -14.58
N GLN A 121 -0.48 -9.43 -15.76
CA GLN A 121 -1.12 -8.25 -16.33
C GLN A 121 -2.60 -8.54 -16.59
N LEU A 122 -3.43 -7.55 -16.27
CA LEU A 122 -4.88 -7.59 -16.42
C LEU A 122 -5.34 -6.42 -17.30
N VAL A 123 -6.28 -6.67 -18.21
CA VAL A 123 -6.94 -5.61 -19.00
C VAL A 123 -8.43 -5.58 -18.64
N ASN A 124 -8.98 -4.38 -18.47
CA ASN A 124 -10.41 -4.18 -18.23
C ASN A 124 -11.22 -4.49 -19.50
N ASP A 125 -12.22 -5.36 -19.39
CA ASP A 125 -13.07 -5.78 -20.51
C ASP A 125 -13.90 -4.61 -21.08
N ALA A 126 -14.22 -3.61 -20.26
CA ALA A 126 -14.92 -2.39 -20.69
C ALA A 126 -14.00 -1.39 -21.43
N GLY A 127 -12.70 -1.64 -21.47
CA GLY A 127 -11.70 -0.86 -22.21
C GLY A 127 -11.22 0.42 -21.54
N ASP A 128 -11.89 0.90 -20.48
CA ASP A 128 -11.44 2.07 -19.74
C ASP A 128 -10.41 1.71 -18.66
N PRO A 129 -9.25 2.38 -18.57
CA PRO A 129 -8.26 2.08 -17.54
C PRO A 129 -8.76 2.47 -16.15
N LEU A 130 -8.37 1.70 -15.12
CA LEU A 130 -8.58 2.12 -13.74
C LEU A 130 -7.72 3.35 -13.46
N ALA A 131 -8.35 4.45 -13.05
CA ALA A 131 -7.64 5.59 -12.48
C ALA A 131 -7.26 5.25 -11.02
N PHE A 132 -5.97 5.34 -10.72
CA PHE A 132 -5.42 5.19 -9.37
C PHE A 132 -4.20 6.09 -9.18
N THR A 133 -3.71 6.19 -7.95
CA THR A 133 -2.45 6.88 -7.63
C THR A 133 -1.38 5.85 -7.33
N ALA A 134 -0.17 6.06 -7.87
CA ALA A 134 0.93 5.14 -7.75
C ALA A 134 1.24 4.75 -6.30
N GLY A 135 1.25 3.46 -6.01
CA GLY A 135 1.34 2.89 -4.65
C GLY A 135 0.01 2.38 -4.07
N GLN A 136 -1.12 2.71 -4.69
CA GLN A 136 -2.42 2.10 -4.35
C GLN A 136 -2.50 0.62 -4.74
N TYR A 137 -3.46 -0.07 -4.15
CA TYR A 137 -3.73 -1.48 -4.38
C TYR A 137 -5.17 -1.72 -4.85
N ALA A 138 -5.41 -2.91 -5.40
CA ALA A 138 -6.73 -3.38 -5.79
C ALA A 138 -7.01 -4.73 -5.14
N ARG A 139 -8.28 -5.01 -4.91
CA ARG A 139 -8.74 -6.32 -4.48
C ARG A 139 -9.05 -7.15 -5.72
N LEU A 140 -8.35 -8.28 -5.85
CA LEU A 140 -8.51 -9.22 -6.95
C LEU A 140 -9.24 -10.47 -6.48
N LYS A 141 -10.21 -10.92 -7.28
CA LYS A 141 -10.88 -12.21 -7.10
C LYS A 141 -10.76 -13.04 -8.37
N PHE A 142 -9.93 -14.09 -8.28
CA PHE A 142 -9.74 -15.10 -9.31
C PHE A 142 -10.80 -16.20 -9.20
N LEU A 143 -10.93 -17.03 -10.23
CA LEU A 143 -11.89 -18.12 -10.24
C LEU A 143 -11.56 -19.15 -9.15
N GLY A 144 -12.55 -19.52 -8.33
CA GLY A 144 -12.35 -20.53 -7.27
C GLY A 144 -11.48 -20.08 -6.09
N ALA A 145 -10.94 -18.86 -6.09
CA ALA A 145 -10.08 -18.33 -5.05
C ALA A 145 -10.77 -17.22 -4.23
N PRO A 146 -10.43 -17.08 -2.93
CA PRO A 146 -10.92 -15.97 -2.14
C PRO A 146 -10.27 -14.65 -2.59
N ALA A 147 -11.00 -13.54 -2.47
CA ALA A 147 -10.49 -12.23 -2.85
C ALA A 147 -9.33 -11.80 -1.95
N ARG A 148 -8.29 -11.19 -2.54
CA ARG A 148 -7.11 -10.69 -1.83
C ARG A 148 -6.66 -9.36 -2.40
N ASP A 149 -6.01 -8.57 -1.55
CA ASP A 149 -5.51 -7.24 -1.88
C ASP A 149 -4.10 -7.36 -2.47
N TYR A 150 -3.85 -6.77 -3.63
CA TYR A 150 -2.56 -6.76 -4.33
C TYR A 150 -2.26 -5.35 -4.85
N SER A 151 -1.06 -4.86 -4.58
CA SER A 151 -0.62 -3.52 -4.98
C SER A 151 -0.38 -3.44 -6.48
N MET A 152 -0.83 -2.35 -7.11
CA MET A 152 -0.58 -2.12 -8.54
C MET A 152 0.89 -1.80 -8.77
N ALA A 153 1.48 -2.44 -9.77
CA ALA A 153 2.87 -2.27 -10.19
C ALA A 153 3.03 -1.43 -11.47
N SER A 154 1.97 -1.23 -12.24
CA SER A 154 1.96 -0.35 -13.41
C SER A 154 1.72 1.11 -13.01
N ARG A 155 1.93 2.04 -13.95
CA ARG A 155 1.47 3.42 -13.78
C ARG A 155 -0.01 3.53 -14.13
N SER A 156 -0.66 4.51 -13.53
CA SER A 156 -2.06 4.85 -13.85
C SER A 156 -2.18 5.23 -15.33
N GLY A 157 -3.17 4.66 -16.03
CA GLY A 157 -3.44 4.95 -17.44
C GLY A 157 -2.66 4.15 -18.49
N GLU A 158 -1.78 3.21 -18.12
CA GLU A 158 -1.00 2.38 -19.07
C GLU A 158 -1.80 1.25 -19.76
N GLY A 159 -3.14 1.28 -19.67
CA GLY A 159 -4.04 0.31 -20.31
C GLY A 159 -4.13 -1.04 -19.60
N ALA A 160 -2.99 -1.61 -19.16
CA ALA A 160 -2.95 -2.84 -18.37
C ALA A 160 -2.57 -2.58 -16.91
N LEU A 161 -3.24 -3.29 -16.00
CA LEU A 161 -2.88 -3.34 -14.58
C LEU A 161 -1.86 -4.45 -14.35
N GLU A 162 -0.71 -4.11 -13.77
CA GLU A 162 0.33 -5.09 -13.42
C GLU A 162 0.33 -5.40 -11.92
N PHE A 163 0.55 -6.66 -11.55
CA PHE A 163 0.65 -7.10 -10.15
C PHE A 163 1.80 -8.10 -9.97
N HIS A 164 2.47 -8.07 -8.81
CA HIS A 164 3.48 -9.06 -8.41
C HIS A 164 2.94 -9.92 -7.26
N ILE A 165 2.65 -11.19 -7.54
CA ILE A 165 1.95 -12.09 -6.63
C ILE A 165 2.93 -13.14 -6.11
N ARG A 166 3.32 -13.00 -4.85
CA ARG A 166 4.11 -14.00 -4.14
C ARG A 166 3.26 -15.21 -3.72
N ARG A 167 3.77 -16.41 -3.89
CA ARG A 167 3.21 -17.66 -3.36
C ARG A 167 3.36 -17.69 -1.84
N VAL A 168 2.24 -17.72 -1.12
CA VAL A 168 2.21 -17.97 0.31
C VAL A 168 1.89 -19.46 0.52
N PRO A 169 2.76 -20.25 1.17
CA PRO A 169 2.46 -21.65 1.50
C PRO A 169 1.16 -21.75 2.32
N GLY A 170 0.24 -22.63 1.90
CA GLY A 170 -1.09 -22.77 2.52
C GLY A 170 -2.08 -21.65 2.16
N GLY A 171 -1.67 -20.65 1.40
CA GLY A 171 -2.51 -19.54 0.98
C GLY A 171 -3.40 -19.92 -0.20
N ALA A 172 -4.70 -20.14 0.05
CA ALA A 172 -5.66 -20.62 -0.96
C ALA A 172 -5.64 -19.83 -2.28
N ALA A 173 -5.58 -18.49 -2.23
CA ALA A 173 -5.54 -17.66 -3.43
C ALA A 173 -4.22 -17.78 -4.18
N THR A 174 -3.09 -17.62 -3.48
CA THR A 174 -1.77 -17.58 -4.11
C THR A 174 -1.35 -18.96 -4.62
N GLU A 175 -1.75 -20.05 -3.94
CA GLU A 175 -1.48 -21.41 -4.44
C GLU A 175 -2.29 -21.72 -5.70
N SER A 176 -3.56 -21.33 -5.76
CA SER A 176 -4.38 -21.46 -6.97
C SER A 176 -3.80 -20.63 -8.13
N ILE A 177 -3.45 -19.37 -7.90
CA ILE A 177 -2.82 -18.50 -8.91
C ILE A 177 -1.53 -19.14 -9.44
N HIS A 178 -0.69 -19.67 -8.55
CA HIS A 178 0.59 -20.25 -8.93
C HIS A 178 0.46 -21.57 -9.68
N ALA A 179 -0.58 -22.36 -9.39
CA ALA A 179 -0.76 -23.68 -9.98
C ALA A 179 -1.67 -23.71 -11.22
N GLN A 180 -2.64 -22.79 -11.33
CA GLN A 180 -3.78 -22.95 -12.24
C GLN A 180 -4.09 -21.72 -13.11
N LEU A 181 -3.54 -20.54 -12.82
CA LEU A 181 -3.90 -19.32 -13.56
C LEU A 181 -3.57 -19.45 -15.05
N GLN A 182 -4.54 -19.12 -15.90
CA GLN A 182 -4.37 -19.17 -17.37
C GLN A 182 -4.59 -17.81 -18.02
N LEU A 183 -4.00 -17.64 -19.22
CA LEU A 183 -4.30 -16.50 -20.07
C LEU A 183 -5.79 -16.49 -20.44
N GLY A 184 -6.38 -15.30 -20.45
CA GLY A 184 -7.81 -15.09 -20.70
C GLY A 184 -8.72 -15.38 -19.50
N GLU A 185 -8.19 -15.86 -18.37
CA GLU A 185 -9.01 -16.14 -17.19
C GLU A 185 -9.63 -14.83 -16.64
N PRO A 186 -10.94 -14.83 -16.31
CA PRO A 186 -11.59 -13.65 -15.77
C PRO A 186 -11.13 -13.38 -14.33
N VAL A 187 -10.83 -12.12 -14.06
CA VAL A 187 -10.46 -11.61 -12.74
C VAL A 187 -11.35 -10.43 -12.42
N LEU A 188 -12.06 -10.51 -11.30
CA LEU A 188 -12.82 -9.37 -10.80
C LEU A 188 -11.88 -8.45 -10.03
N VAL A 189 -11.86 -7.17 -10.40
CA VAL A 189 -11.03 -6.13 -9.78
C VAL A 189 -11.93 -5.13 -9.06
N GLU A 190 -11.57 -4.80 -7.83
CA GLU A 190 -12.22 -3.75 -7.02
C GLU A 190 -11.15 -2.79 -6.49
N GLY A 191 -11.35 -1.47 -6.63
CA GLY A 191 -10.40 -0.47 -6.17
C GLY A 191 -10.54 0.89 -6.87
N PRO A 192 -9.55 1.79 -6.72
CA PRO A 192 -8.32 1.59 -5.96
C PRO A 192 -8.51 1.77 -4.45
N PHE A 193 -7.58 1.23 -3.68
CA PHE A 193 -7.52 1.36 -2.22
C PHE A 193 -6.11 1.74 -1.77
N GLY A 194 -5.98 2.12 -0.49
CA GLY A 194 -4.69 2.36 0.16
C GLY A 194 -4.33 3.84 0.26
N SER A 195 -3.53 4.14 1.28
CA SER A 195 -3.09 5.50 1.64
C SER A 195 -1.59 5.74 1.41
N SER A 196 -0.84 4.67 1.13
CA SER A 196 0.59 4.68 0.83
C SER A 196 0.82 4.87 -0.66
N TYR A 197 0.69 6.12 -1.12
CA TYR A 197 0.85 6.49 -2.53
C TYR A 197 1.75 7.71 -2.70
N LEU A 198 2.31 7.87 -3.90
CA LEU A 198 3.20 8.98 -4.25
C LEU A 198 2.57 10.35 -3.93
N ARG A 199 3.33 11.19 -3.22
CA ARG A 199 3.00 12.61 -3.03
C ARG A 199 3.63 13.42 -4.16
N GLU A 200 2.90 13.63 -5.25
CA GLU A 200 3.42 14.19 -6.51
C GLU A 200 3.96 15.62 -6.41
N HIS A 201 3.49 16.41 -5.43
CA HIS A 201 3.97 17.77 -5.17
C HIS A 201 5.16 17.84 -4.21
N HIS A 202 5.67 16.71 -3.75
CA HIS A 202 6.83 16.68 -2.87
C HIS A 202 8.09 17.09 -3.62
N VAL A 203 8.87 18.00 -3.04
CA VAL A 203 10.10 18.56 -3.64
C VAL A 203 11.38 18.12 -2.93
N GLY A 204 11.26 17.44 -1.79
CA GLY A 204 12.40 16.87 -1.05
C GLY A 204 12.74 15.46 -1.53
N PRO A 205 13.83 14.84 -1.04
CA PRO A 205 14.23 13.51 -1.48
C PRO A 205 13.23 12.41 -1.12
N MET A 206 13.31 11.29 -1.84
CA MET A 206 12.48 10.11 -1.66
C MET A 206 13.32 8.90 -1.29
N LEU A 207 12.91 8.18 -0.24
CA LEU A 207 13.44 6.87 0.11
C LEU A 207 12.38 5.81 -0.22
N CYS A 208 12.73 4.81 -1.01
CA CYS A 208 11.87 3.69 -1.38
C CYS A 208 12.51 2.40 -0.90
N ILE A 209 11.85 1.65 -0.01
CA ILE A 209 12.35 0.36 0.49
C ILE A 209 11.35 -0.74 0.10
N ALA A 210 11.82 -1.72 -0.67
CA ALA A 210 11.05 -2.87 -1.10
C ALA A 210 11.59 -4.17 -0.51
N GLY A 211 10.69 -5.07 -0.09
CA GLY A 211 11.02 -6.44 0.30
C GLY A 211 10.18 -7.46 -0.46
N GLY A 212 10.82 -8.39 -1.18
CA GLY A 212 10.12 -9.39 -1.99
C GLY A 212 9.13 -8.76 -2.98
N SER A 213 7.86 -9.20 -2.96
CA SER A 213 6.81 -8.63 -3.83
C SER A 213 6.48 -7.16 -3.56
N GLY A 214 7.00 -6.57 -2.47
CA GLY A 214 6.90 -5.14 -2.19
C GLY A 214 7.53 -4.24 -3.25
N LEU A 215 8.28 -4.81 -4.20
CA LEU A 215 8.76 -4.07 -5.36
C LEU A 215 7.62 -3.65 -6.31
N ALA A 216 6.43 -4.26 -6.24
CA ALA A 216 5.25 -3.85 -7.02
C ALA A 216 4.86 -2.37 -6.81
N PRO A 217 4.40 -1.95 -5.61
CA PRO A 217 4.02 -0.56 -5.40
C PRO A 217 5.20 0.41 -5.57
N ILE A 218 6.42 -0.03 -5.24
CA ILE A 218 7.63 0.79 -5.41
C ILE A 218 7.93 1.04 -6.90
N LYS A 219 7.76 0.04 -7.77
CA LYS A 219 7.86 0.23 -9.23
C LYS A 219 6.86 1.28 -9.71
N SER A 220 5.59 1.13 -9.33
CA SER A 220 4.54 2.09 -9.70
C SER A 220 4.90 3.52 -9.25
N ILE A 221 5.35 3.70 -8.00
CA ILE A 221 5.76 4.99 -7.44
C ILE A 221 6.95 5.59 -8.20
N VAL A 222 8.01 4.82 -8.41
CA VAL A 222 9.26 5.30 -9.03
C VAL A 222 9.04 5.64 -10.50
N GLU A 223 8.38 4.77 -11.27
CA GLU A 223 8.09 5.03 -12.68
C GLU A 223 7.16 6.24 -12.84
N THR A 224 6.17 6.40 -11.96
CA THR A 224 5.26 7.57 -11.99
C THR A 224 5.99 8.85 -11.63
N ALA A 225 6.86 8.84 -10.60
CA ALA A 225 7.69 9.99 -10.24
C ALA A 225 8.58 10.44 -11.41
N ILE A 226 9.27 9.49 -12.04
CA ILE A 226 10.13 9.75 -13.20
C ILE A 226 9.33 10.32 -14.38
N ALA A 227 8.20 9.68 -14.72
CA ALA A 227 7.36 10.13 -15.81
C ALA A 227 6.74 11.50 -15.56
N GLY A 228 6.43 11.82 -14.29
CA GLY A 228 5.99 13.14 -13.84
C GLY A 228 7.10 14.20 -13.83
N GLY A 229 8.33 13.84 -14.18
CA GLY A 229 9.45 14.76 -14.30
C GLY A 229 10.08 15.19 -12.97
N MET A 230 9.81 14.47 -11.88
CA MET A 230 10.39 14.73 -10.56
C MET A 230 11.92 14.76 -10.62
N LYS A 231 12.52 15.79 -9.98
CA LYS A 231 13.97 16.09 -10.06
C LYS A 231 14.73 15.85 -8.78
N GLN A 232 14.04 15.75 -7.64
CA GLN A 232 14.65 15.39 -6.37
C GLN A 232 15.34 14.02 -6.43
N PRO A 233 16.28 13.74 -5.51
CA PRO A 233 16.86 12.40 -5.38
C PRO A 233 15.81 11.34 -5.01
N ILE A 234 15.90 10.18 -5.65
CA ILE A 234 15.09 8.99 -5.39
C ILE A 234 16.05 7.84 -5.08
N HIS A 235 16.00 7.31 -3.87
CA HIS A 235 16.83 6.20 -3.43
C HIS A 235 15.98 4.95 -3.27
N VAL A 236 16.21 3.93 -4.08
CA VAL A 236 15.49 2.66 -4.04
C VAL A 236 16.40 1.59 -3.45
N TYR A 237 15.97 0.98 -2.36
CA TYR A 237 16.61 -0.18 -1.74
C TYR A 237 15.72 -1.40 -1.89
N PHE A 238 16.24 -2.46 -2.50
CA PHE A 238 15.54 -3.72 -2.67
C PHE A 238 16.21 -4.81 -1.83
N GLY A 239 15.51 -5.22 -0.76
CA GLY A 239 15.89 -6.30 0.12
C GLY A 239 15.35 -7.65 -0.37
N ALA A 240 16.23 -8.62 -0.51
CA ALA A 240 15.90 -10.00 -0.83
C ALA A 240 16.73 -10.97 0.03
N ARG A 241 16.34 -12.26 0.07
CA ARG A 241 17.12 -13.24 0.85
C ARG A 241 18.38 -13.62 0.09
N ALA A 242 18.21 -14.17 -1.12
CA ALA A 242 19.31 -14.61 -1.97
C ALA A 242 19.10 -14.15 -3.43
N VAL A 243 20.08 -14.42 -4.30
CA VAL A 243 20.03 -14.05 -5.72
C VAL A 243 18.79 -14.61 -6.43
N ARG A 244 18.32 -15.81 -6.06
CA ARG A 244 17.11 -16.43 -6.64
C ARG A 244 15.80 -15.67 -6.35
N ASP A 245 15.83 -14.75 -5.40
CA ASP A 245 14.69 -13.93 -4.98
C ASP A 245 14.71 -12.56 -5.67
N LEU A 246 15.75 -12.26 -6.45
CA LEU A 246 15.88 -11.01 -7.19
C LEU A 246 15.08 -11.05 -8.49
N TYR A 247 14.38 -9.96 -8.76
CA TYR A 247 13.68 -9.72 -10.02
C TYR A 247 13.63 -8.21 -10.30
N LEU A 248 13.42 -7.83 -11.57
CA LEU A 248 13.45 -6.44 -12.05
C LEU A 248 14.75 -5.66 -11.76
N VAL A 249 15.84 -6.34 -11.39
CA VAL A 249 17.13 -5.70 -11.11
C VAL A 249 17.64 -4.94 -12.33
N GLU A 250 17.64 -5.59 -13.50
CA GLU A 250 18.07 -4.96 -14.76
C GLU A 250 17.20 -3.74 -15.12
N HIS A 251 15.89 -3.84 -14.89
CA HIS A 251 14.96 -2.74 -15.13
C HIS A 251 15.28 -1.50 -14.29
N PHE A 252 15.45 -1.67 -12.96
CA PHE A 252 15.81 -0.53 -12.10
C PHE A 252 17.23 -0.02 -12.35
N GLN A 253 18.18 -0.89 -12.70
CA GLN A 253 19.52 -0.47 -13.11
C GLN A 253 19.49 0.38 -14.39
N GLN A 254 18.68 0.01 -15.38
CA GLN A 254 18.48 0.80 -16.60
C GLN A 254 17.85 2.15 -16.29
N LEU A 255 16.82 2.19 -15.43
CA LEU A 255 16.23 3.46 -14.98
C LEU A 255 17.27 4.35 -14.29
N ALA A 256 18.10 3.80 -13.41
CA ALA A 256 19.14 4.55 -12.71
C ALA A 256 20.25 5.06 -13.66
N GLN A 257 20.52 4.36 -14.76
CA GLN A 257 21.43 4.83 -15.81
C GLN A 257 20.81 5.99 -16.63
N GLN A 258 19.50 5.97 -16.84
CA GLN A 258 18.78 6.98 -17.62
C GLN A 258 18.46 8.24 -16.80
N HIS A 259 18.35 8.11 -15.48
CA HIS A 259 17.93 9.18 -14.58
C HIS A 259 18.96 9.38 -13.46
N SER A 260 19.77 10.43 -13.57
CA SER A 260 20.86 10.73 -12.62
C SER A 260 20.39 11.02 -11.19
N ASN A 261 19.10 11.31 -10.99
CA ASN A 261 18.50 11.49 -9.68
C ASN A 261 17.95 10.18 -9.06
N LEU A 262 18.05 9.03 -9.74
CA LEU A 262 17.65 7.72 -9.22
C LEU A 262 18.88 6.89 -8.84
N THR A 263 18.89 6.36 -7.62
CA THR A 263 19.84 5.33 -7.17
C THR A 263 19.09 4.05 -6.85
N PHE A 264 19.64 2.91 -7.26
CA PHE A 264 19.08 1.59 -6.97
C PHE A 264 20.13 0.69 -6.30
N THR A 265 19.81 0.22 -5.10
CA THR A 265 20.69 -0.61 -4.26
C THR A 265 20.00 -1.93 -3.94
N VAL A 266 20.64 -3.04 -4.31
CA VAL A 266 20.20 -4.40 -3.95
C VAL A 266 20.94 -4.85 -2.70
N VAL A 267 20.20 -5.44 -1.75
CA VAL A 267 20.74 -5.95 -0.49
C VAL A 267 20.23 -7.37 -0.23
N LEU A 268 21.14 -8.29 0.05
CA LEU A 268 20.84 -9.70 0.33
C LEU A 268 21.06 -10.02 1.81
N SER A 269 20.04 -10.55 2.48
CA SER A 269 20.14 -10.94 3.90
C SER A 269 20.73 -12.34 4.13
N GLU A 270 20.67 -13.21 3.12
CA GLU A 270 21.13 -14.61 3.12
C GLU A 270 22.00 -14.87 1.88
N ALA A 271 22.99 -14.02 1.65
CA ALA A 271 23.89 -14.13 0.52
C ALA A 271 24.82 -15.34 0.62
N SER A 272 25.17 -15.92 -0.54
CA SER A 272 26.33 -16.80 -0.64
C SER A 272 27.63 -16.00 -0.51
N ALA A 273 28.70 -16.64 -0.01
CA ALA A 273 29.98 -15.99 0.25
C ALA A 273 30.67 -15.38 -0.98
N ASP A 274 30.26 -15.78 -2.18
CA ASP A 274 30.79 -15.37 -3.48
C ASP A 274 29.97 -14.26 -4.17
N THR A 275 28.96 -13.69 -3.48
CA THR A 275 28.16 -12.63 -4.08
C THR A 275 28.91 -11.30 -4.22
N SER A 276 28.63 -10.56 -5.29
CA SER A 276 29.03 -9.16 -5.43
C SER A 276 28.00 -8.17 -4.87
N TRP A 277 26.82 -8.68 -4.46
CA TRP A 277 25.77 -7.85 -3.89
C TRP A 277 26.07 -7.47 -2.43
N ARG A 278 25.55 -6.32 -1.99
CA ARG A 278 25.64 -5.91 -0.60
C ARG A 278 24.95 -6.96 0.28
N THR A 279 25.59 -7.32 1.38
CA THR A 279 25.10 -8.35 2.30
C THR A 279 24.84 -7.76 3.69
N SER A 280 23.58 -7.57 4.04
CA SER A 280 23.10 -7.08 5.35
C SER A 280 21.56 -7.12 5.36
N MET A 281 20.93 -6.65 6.43
CA MET A 281 19.51 -6.28 6.34
C MET A 281 19.38 -5.01 5.50
N VAL A 282 18.34 -4.91 4.67
CA VAL A 282 18.13 -3.73 3.81
C VAL A 282 18.05 -2.42 4.60
N THR A 283 17.52 -2.47 5.82
CA THR A 283 17.42 -1.30 6.71
C THR A 283 18.76 -0.90 7.32
N ASP A 284 19.68 -1.85 7.50
CA ASP A 284 21.04 -1.56 7.98
C ASP A 284 21.82 -0.87 6.86
N ALA A 285 21.67 -1.34 5.61
CA ALA A 285 22.25 -0.67 4.45
C ALA A 285 21.75 0.78 4.30
N VAL A 286 20.45 1.02 4.53
CA VAL A 286 19.87 2.38 4.56
C VAL A 286 20.50 3.22 5.66
N ALA A 287 20.64 2.69 6.87
CA ALA A 287 21.21 3.42 8.01
C ALA A 287 22.71 3.76 7.82
N GLU A 288 23.45 2.87 7.15
CA GLU A 288 24.85 3.08 6.80
C GLU A 288 25.02 4.19 5.75
N ASP A 289 24.13 4.22 4.75
CA ASP A 289 24.25 5.13 3.61
C ASP A 289 23.64 6.52 3.87
N LEU A 290 22.56 6.59 4.67
CA LEU A 290 21.72 7.78 4.83
C LEU A 290 21.48 8.09 6.31
N GLN A 291 21.90 9.28 6.74
CA GLN A 291 21.93 9.67 8.16
C GLN A 291 20.94 10.78 8.55
N ASN A 292 20.24 11.39 7.59
CA ASN A 292 19.28 12.46 7.83
C ASN A 292 18.10 12.38 6.86
N PHE A 293 16.89 12.25 7.42
CA PHE A 293 15.63 12.19 6.67
C PHE A 293 14.74 13.41 6.86
N ASP A 294 15.26 14.53 7.39
CA ASP A 294 14.49 15.77 7.49
C ASP A 294 14.09 16.28 6.10
N GLY A 295 12.79 16.51 5.91
CA GLY A 295 12.21 16.89 4.62
C GLY A 295 12.13 15.77 3.57
N TRP A 296 12.38 14.51 3.95
CA TRP A 296 12.22 13.36 3.05
C TRP A 296 10.81 12.82 3.10
N LYS A 297 10.46 11.99 2.10
CA LYS A 297 9.34 11.05 2.17
C LYS A 297 9.85 9.63 1.98
N ALA A 298 9.41 8.72 2.85
CA ALA A 298 9.73 7.31 2.74
C ALA A 298 8.51 6.52 2.25
N TYR A 299 8.71 5.65 1.28
CA TYR A 299 7.74 4.68 0.77
C TYR A 299 8.30 3.29 1.04
N VAL A 300 7.62 2.51 1.88
CA VAL A 300 8.11 1.22 2.35
C VAL A 300 7.08 0.14 2.08
N ALA A 301 7.44 -0.90 1.35
CA ALA A 301 6.52 -1.96 0.98
C ALA A 301 7.14 -3.35 1.15
N GLY A 302 6.45 -4.24 1.86
CA GLY A 302 6.92 -5.60 2.05
C GLY A 302 6.48 -6.25 3.38
N PRO A 303 7.24 -7.25 3.88
CA PRO A 303 6.89 -7.99 5.08
C PRO A 303 6.87 -7.11 6.34
N PRO A 304 5.97 -7.36 7.32
CA PRO A 304 5.82 -6.54 8.52
C PRO A 304 7.14 -6.22 9.23
N LEU A 305 7.97 -7.23 9.51
CA LEU A 305 9.25 -7.04 10.22
C LEU A 305 10.20 -6.06 9.50
N MET A 306 10.22 -6.08 8.17
CA MET A 306 11.03 -5.15 7.39
C MET A 306 10.48 -3.72 7.48
N VAL A 307 9.16 -3.56 7.39
CA VAL A 307 8.53 -2.23 7.50
C VAL A 307 8.75 -1.66 8.91
N GLU A 308 8.64 -2.48 9.95
CA GLU A 308 8.91 -2.08 11.33
C GLU A 308 10.36 -1.64 11.54
N ALA A 309 11.32 -2.39 10.99
CA ALA A 309 12.73 -2.01 11.02
C ALA A 309 12.99 -0.70 10.26
N ALA A 310 12.36 -0.52 9.09
CA ALA A 310 12.49 0.71 8.31
C ALA A 310 11.93 1.92 9.04
N MET A 311 10.78 1.79 9.71
CA MET A 311 10.24 2.84 10.58
C MET A 311 11.24 3.24 11.66
N HIS A 312 11.83 2.26 12.35
CA HIS A 312 12.76 2.53 13.44
C HIS A 312 14.00 3.28 12.96
N VAL A 313 14.65 2.77 11.89
CA VAL A 313 15.83 3.39 11.28
C VAL A 313 15.54 4.82 10.81
N THR A 314 14.45 5.00 10.06
CA THR A 314 14.14 6.33 9.49
C THR A 314 13.73 7.34 10.56
N SER A 315 12.96 6.92 11.57
CA SER A 315 12.56 7.80 12.68
C SER A 315 13.76 8.22 13.54
N ALA A 316 14.69 7.29 13.78
CA ALA A 316 15.93 7.59 14.52
C ALA A 316 16.80 8.64 13.81
N CYS A 317 16.68 8.75 12.49
CA CYS A 317 17.40 9.72 11.65
C CYS A 317 16.52 10.91 11.21
N GLY A 318 15.41 11.19 11.92
CA GLY A 318 14.65 12.44 11.79
C GLY A 318 13.48 12.42 10.80
N LEU A 319 13.10 11.27 10.23
CA LEU A 319 11.88 11.19 9.42
C LEU A 319 10.65 11.45 10.30
N ARG A 320 9.79 12.38 9.88
CA ARG A 320 8.52 12.63 10.56
C ARG A 320 7.56 11.47 10.29
N VAL A 321 6.77 11.08 11.29
CA VAL A 321 5.81 9.96 11.19
C VAL A 321 4.88 10.12 9.99
N GLN A 322 4.39 11.33 9.73
CA GLN A 322 3.49 11.64 8.61
C GLN A 322 4.14 11.53 7.21
N ASP A 323 5.47 11.50 7.14
CA ASP A 323 6.25 11.37 5.92
C ASP A 323 6.69 9.92 5.64
N LEU A 324 6.29 8.97 6.49
CA LEU A 324 6.44 7.53 6.26
C LEU A 324 5.14 6.94 5.70
N HIS A 325 5.22 6.43 4.48
CA HIS A 325 4.12 5.81 3.75
C HIS A 325 4.42 4.32 3.61
N ALA A 326 3.64 3.49 4.32
CA ALA A 326 3.89 2.05 4.39
C ALA A 326 2.76 1.22 3.77
N ASP A 327 3.13 0.24 2.95
CA ASP A 327 2.27 -0.81 2.43
C ASP A 327 2.70 -2.17 2.98
N VAL A 328 1.99 -2.66 4.00
CA VAL A 328 2.42 -3.82 4.80
C VAL A 328 1.70 -5.08 4.34
N PHE A 329 2.49 -6.07 3.90
CA PHE A 329 1.96 -7.31 3.33
C PHE A 329 1.76 -8.37 4.42
N TYR A 330 0.56 -8.38 5.00
CA TYR A 330 0.17 -9.44 5.93
C TYR A 330 -0.13 -10.73 5.17
N THR A 331 0.65 -11.77 5.43
CA THR A 331 0.23 -13.13 5.11
C THR A 331 -0.88 -13.49 6.09
N ALA A 332 -2.14 -13.49 5.65
CA ALA A 332 -3.22 -14.07 6.44
C ALA A 332 -2.90 -15.55 6.66
N GLY A 333 -2.87 -15.97 7.93
CA GLY A 333 -2.87 -17.39 8.30
C GLY A 333 -4.18 -18.06 7.97
#